data_AF-A0A920W1L7-F1
#
_entry.id   AF-A0A920W1L7-F1
#
_cell.length_a   1.000
_cell.length_b   1.000
_cell.length_c   1.000
_cell.angle_alpha   90.00
_cell.angle_beta   90.00
_cell.angle_gamma   90.00
#
_symmetry.space_group_name_H-M   'P 1'
#
loop_
_entity.id
_entity.type
_entity.pdbx_description
1 polymer ?
#
loop_
_entity_poly.entity_id
_entity_poly.type
_entity_poly.pdbx_seq_one_letter_code
_entity_poly.pdbx_strand_id
1 'polypeptide(L)' 'MAAFAQFGSDLDAATQAQLHRGERLVELLKQPQYKPLSVVQQIISIFAGVRGLVDDIPVADIQKFESGLLNFIEKTPEPN' A
#
# COMPACT_ATOMS: atom_id res chain seq x y z
N MET A 1 3.65 -3.37 -17.28
CA MET A 1 2.47 -4.17 -16.85
C MET A 1 1.13 -3.52 -17.21
N ALA A 2 1.08 -2.25 -17.66
CA ALA A 2 -0.16 -1.62 -18.13
C ALA A 2 -0.79 -2.27 -19.38
N ALA A 3 -0.03 -3.06 -20.15
CA ALA A 3 -0.52 -3.75 -21.34
C ALA A 3 -1.51 -4.91 -21.08
N PHE A 4 -1.63 -5.41 -19.84
CA PHE A 4 -2.52 -6.52 -19.50
C PHE A 4 -3.95 -6.08 -19.14
N ALA A 5 -4.16 -4.81 -18.78
CA ALA A 5 -5.49 -4.30 -18.42
C ALA A 5 -6.45 -4.16 -19.63
N GLN A 6 -5.92 -4.22 -20.87
CA GLN A 6 -6.73 -4.14 -22.11
C GLN A 6 -7.43 -5.45 -22.50
N PHE A 7 -7.17 -6.56 -21.80
CA PHE A 7 -7.84 -7.87 -22.02
C PHE A 7 -8.91 -8.16 -20.95
N GLY A 8 -9.44 -7.12 -20.31
CA GLY A 8 -10.17 -7.18 -19.03
C GLY A 8 -11.47 -8.00 -19.00
N SER A 9 -12.01 -8.49 -20.13
CA SER A 9 -13.21 -9.33 -20.12
C SER A 9 -12.96 -10.76 -19.65
N ASP A 10 -11.71 -11.26 -19.72
CA ASP A 10 -11.36 -12.66 -19.40
C ASP A 10 -10.32 -12.79 -18.26
N LEU A 11 -10.10 -11.73 -17.47
CA LEU A 11 -9.24 -11.81 -16.30
C LEU A 11 -9.98 -12.54 -15.17
N ASP A 12 -9.44 -13.70 -14.76
CA ASP A 12 -9.93 -14.40 -13.59
C ASP A 12 -9.86 -13.50 -12.33
N ALA A 13 -10.70 -13.79 -11.34
CA ALA A 13 -10.80 -12.96 -10.13
C ALA A 13 -9.47 -12.80 -9.39
N ALA A 14 -8.59 -13.81 -9.49
CA ALA A 14 -7.25 -13.77 -8.91
C ALA A 14 -6.36 -12.73 -9.61
N THR A 15 -6.39 -12.65 -10.95
CA THR A 15 -5.61 -11.67 -11.70
C THR A 15 -6.12 -10.26 -11.47
N GLN A 16 -7.45 -10.07 -11.40
CA GLN A 16 -8.03 -8.77 -11.02
C GLN A 16 -7.55 -8.33 -9.64
N ALA A 17 -7.63 -9.21 -8.63
CA ALA A 17 -7.17 -8.90 -7.28
C ALA A 17 -5.67 -8.52 -7.25
N GLN A 18 -4.83 -9.21 -8.03
CA GLN A 18 -3.41 -8.89 -8.13
C GLN A 18 -3.16 -7.51 -8.76
N LEU A 19 -3.91 -7.15 -9.80
CA LEU A 19 -3.82 -5.82 -10.43
C LEU A 19 -4.24 -4.72 -9.46
N HIS A 20 -5.39 -4.90 -8.79
CA HIS A 20 -5.88 -3.95 -7.80
C HIS A 20 -4.91 -3.75 -6.63
N ARG A 21 -4.25 -4.82 -6.17
CA ARG A 21 -3.18 -4.70 -5.17
C ARG A 21 -1.95 -4.00 -5.73
N GLY A 22 -1.57 -4.30 -6.98
CA GLY A 22 -0.46 -3.64 -7.67
C GLY A 22 -0.61 -2.12 -7.74
N GLU A 23 -1.81 -1.64 -8.05
CA GLU A 23 -2.14 -0.20 -8.06
C GLU A 23 -1.90 0.45 -6.68
N ARG A 24 -2.33 -0.22 -5.60
CA ARG A 24 -2.16 0.26 -4.23
C ARG A 24 -0.70 0.25 -3.79
N LEU A 25 0.06 -0.78 -4.16
CA LEU A 25 1.49 -0.86 -3.87
C LEU A 25 2.27 0.25 -4.57
N VAL A 26 1.92 0.57 -5.82
CA VAL A 26 2.53 1.70 -6.53
C VAL A 26 2.25 3.00 -5.80
N GLU A 27 1.03 3.21 -5.31
CA GLU A 27 0.68 4.41 -4.55
C GLU A 27 1.39 4.46 -3.19
N LEU A 28 1.46 3.33 -2.48
CA LEU A 28 2.12 3.20 -1.17
C LEU A 28 3.63 3.47 -1.23
N LEU A 29 4.28 3.09 -2.34
CA LEU A 29 5.72 3.31 -2.52
C LEU A 29 6.08 4.73 -2.97
N LYS A 30 5.09 5.61 -3.20
CA LYS A 30 5.37 7.02 -3.50
C LYS A 30 5.83 7.74 -2.26
N GLN A 31 6.95 8.43 -2.39
CA GLN A 31 7.53 9.20 -1.30
C GLN A 31 7.71 10.67 -1.71
N PRO A 32 7.19 11.63 -0.91
CA PRO A 32 7.45 13.04 -1.15
C PRO A 32 8.92 13.37 -0.90
N GLN A 33 9.43 14.35 -1.65
CA GLN A 33 10.81 14.80 -1.53
C GLN A 33 11.09 15.33 -0.11
N TYR A 34 12.32 15.10 0.39
CA TYR A 34 12.81 15.54 1.71
C TYR A 34 12.07 14.96 2.93
N LYS A 35 11.29 13.89 2.76
CA LYS A 35 10.67 13.16 3.87
C LYS A 35 11.13 11.70 3.90
N PRO A 36 12.40 11.43 4.29
CA PRO A 36 12.91 10.06 4.41
C PRO A 36 12.11 9.28 5.46
N LEU A 37 11.69 8.06 5.13
CA LEU A 37 11.13 7.12 6.09
C LEU A 37 12.26 6.34 6.77
N SER A 38 12.14 6.12 8.07
CA SER A 38 13.04 5.22 8.80
C SER A 38 12.86 3.77 8.32
N VAL A 39 13.85 2.91 8.55
CA VAL A 39 13.76 1.48 8.17
C VAL A 39 12.54 0.81 8.80
N VAL A 40 12.23 1.13 10.06
CA VAL A 40 11.05 0.59 10.76
C VAL A 40 9.75 1.04 10.08
N GLN A 41 9.63 2.33 9.75
CA GLN A 41 8.47 2.86 9.02
C GLN A 41 8.31 2.19 7.65
N GLN A 42 9.41 2.02 6.90
CA GLN A 42 9.38 1.33 5.60
C GLN A 42 8.91 -0.13 5.73
N ILE A 43 9.40 -0.86 6.74
CA ILE A 43 8.98 -2.24 7.00
C ILE A 43 7.48 -2.31 7.27
N ILE A 44 6.95 -1.38 8.08
CA ILE A 44 5.52 -1.30 8.40
C ILE A 44 4.69 -1.08 7.11
N SER A 45 5.04 -0.07 6.31
CA SER A 45 4.33 0.25 5.07
C SER A 45 4.34 -0.94 4.09
N ILE A 46 5.51 -1.53 3.85
CA ILE A 46 5.64 -2.68 2.95
C ILE A 46 4.87 -3.89 3.48
N PHE A 47 4.93 -4.16 4.78
CA PHE A 47 4.20 -5.26 5.39
C PHE A 47 2.69 -5.12 5.20
N ALA A 48 2.14 -3.92 5.43
CA ALA A 48 0.73 -3.64 5.22
C ALA A 48 0.29 -3.89 3.76
N GLY A 49 1.10 -3.44 2.80
CA GLY A 49 0.86 -3.67 1.37
C GLY A 49 0.91 -5.14 0.96
N VAL A 50 1.96 -5.88 1.37
CA VAL A 50 2.17 -7.28 0.98
C VAL A 50 1.14 -8.21 1.60
N ARG A 51 0.72 -7.94 2.85
CA ARG A 51 -0.31 -8.71 3.55
C ARG A 51 -1.73 -8.42 3.08
N GLY A 52 -1.93 -7.46 2.17
CA GLY A 52 -3.25 -7.08 1.67
C GLY A 52 -4.08 -6.30 2.69
N LEU A 53 -3.45 -5.68 3.69
CA LEU A 53 -4.15 -4.88 4.71
C LEU A 53 -4.67 -3.54 4.16
N VAL A 54 -4.40 -3.26 2.88
CA VAL A 54 -4.82 -2.05 2.17
C VAL A 54 -5.76 -2.36 1.00
N ASP A 55 -6.12 -3.62 0.78
CA ASP A 55 -6.88 -4.06 -0.40
C ASP A 55 -8.31 -3.47 -0.44
N ASP A 56 -8.89 -3.17 0.71
CA ASP A 56 -10.20 -2.54 0.90
C ASP A 56 -10.17 -1.01 0.85
N ILE A 57 -8.98 -0.41 0.84
CA ILE A 57 -8.78 1.04 0.81
C ILE A 57 -8.79 1.54 -0.64
N PRO A 58 -9.54 2.61 -0.97
CA PRO A 58 -9.45 3.26 -2.26
C PRO A 58 -8.01 3.75 -2.54
N VAL A 59 -7.52 3.60 -3.77
CA VAL A 59 -6.15 4.00 -4.15
C VAL A 59 -5.85 5.45 -3.77
N ALA A 60 -6.81 6.36 -3.93
CA ALA A 60 -6.68 7.78 -3.59
C ALA A 60 -6.40 8.04 -2.09
N ASP A 61 -6.77 7.11 -1.21
CA ASP A 61 -6.65 7.25 0.24
C ASP A 61 -5.41 6.53 0.81
N ILE A 62 -4.63 5.82 -0.02
CA ILE A 62 -3.47 5.02 0.43
C ILE A 62 -2.42 5.87 1.14
N GLN A 63 -2.09 7.04 0.60
CA GLN A 63 -1.11 7.97 1.21
C GLN A 63 -1.58 8.50 2.58
N LYS A 64 -2.90 8.74 2.71
CA LYS A 64 -3.51 9.17 3.97
C LYS A 64 -3.50 8.04 5.00
N PHE A 65 -3.79 6.82 4.56
CA PHE A 65 -3.70 5.61 5.39
C PHE A 65 -2.27 5.42 5.91
N GLU A 66 -1.26 5.43 5.03
CA GLU A 66 0.15 5.24 5.43
C GLU A 66 0.56 6.27 6.48
N SER A 67 0.30 7.55 6.21
CA SER A 67 0.60 8.64 7.15
C SER A 67 -0.12 8.44 8.49
N GLY A 68 -1.38 7.98 8.47
CA GLY A 68 -2.15 7.70 9.68
C GLY A 68 -1.59 6.52 10.47
N LEU A 69 -1.24 5.43 9.79
CA LEU A 69 -0.66 4.23 10.37
C LEU A 69 0.68 4.51 11.06
N LEU A 70 1.58 5.22 10.37
CA LEU A 70 2.89 5.56 10.93
C LEU A 70 2.76 6.48 12.15
N ASN A 71 1.89 7.49 12.08
CA ASN A 71 1.59 8.37 13.21
C ASN A 71 0.98 7.62 14.40
N PHE A 72 0.14 6.62 14.14
CA PHE A 72 -0.46 5.79 15.18
C PHE A 72 0.58 4.93 15.90
N ILE A 73 1.47 4.29 15.13
CA ILE A 73 2.52 3.44 15.68
C ILE A 73 3.53 4.26 16.49
N GLU A 74 3.96 5.42 15.99
CA GLU A 74 4.86 6.30 16.73
C GLU A 74 4.30 6.77 18.08
N LYS A 75 2.97 6.91 18.18
CA LYS A 75 2.30 7.32 19.42
C LYS A 75 1.96 6.14 20.33
N THR A 76 2.05 4.91 19.83
CA THR A 76 1.75 3.71 20.61
C THR A 76 3.01 3.32 21.38
N PRO A 77 3.01 3.35 22.72
CA PRO A 77 4.15 2.90 23.50
C PRO A 77 4.39 1.41 23.27
N GLU A 78 5.65 0.98 23.26
CA GLU A 78 5.99 -0.44 23.16
C GLU A 78 5.29 -1.22 24.28
N PRO A 79 4.67 -2.37 23.98
CA PRO A 79 4.22 -3.27 25.02
C PRO A 79 5.45 -3.80 25.75
N ASN A 80 5.60 -3.40 27.02
CA ASN A 80 6.65 -3.87 27.94
C ASN A 80 6.68 -5.40 28.05
#